data_AF-A0A943B1I6-F1
#
_entry.id   AF-A0A943B1I6-F1
#
_cell.length_a   1.000
_cell.length_b   1.000
_cell.length_c   1.000
_cell.angle_alpha   90.00
_cell.angle_beta   90.00
_cell.angle_gamma   90.00
#
_symmetry.space_group_name_H-M   'P 1'
#
loop_
_entity.id
_entity.type
_entity.pdbx_description
1 polymer ?
#
loop_
_entity_poly.entity_id
_entity_poly.type
_entity_poly.pdbx_seq_one_letter_code
_entity_poly.pdbx_strand_id
1 'polypeptide(L)' 'MNFYIKLIIKILEKSMTGQDSEILYKLKKGIDLNSQDKKELEEIIDNL' A
#
# COMPACT_ATOMS: atom_id res chain seq x y z
N MET A 1 1.89 14.76 1.30
CA MET A 1 2.00 13.40 0.75
C MET A 1 2.14 13.48 -0.76
N ASN A 2 3.15 12.83 -1.33
CA ASN A 2 3.53 12.91 -2.74
C ASN A 2 2.39 12.39 -3.66
N PHE A 3 2.20 13.03 -4.82
CA PHE A 3 1.16 12.67 -5.81
C PHE A 3 1.25 11.19 -6.23
N TYR A 4 2.48 10.70 -6.45
CA TYR A 4 2.72 9.31 -6.84
C TYR A 4 2.32 8.31 -5.76
N ILE A 5 2.54 8.65 -4.48
CA ILE A 5 2.12 7.80 -3.34
C ILE A 5 0.60 7.68 -3.33
N LYS A 6 -0.12 8.78 -3.54
CA LYS A 6 -1.59 8.77 -3.65
C LYS A 6 -2.10 7.93 -4.81
N LEU A 7 -1.40 7.95 -5.95
CA LEU A 7 -1.77 7.16 -7.13
C LEU A 7 -1.57 5.66 -6.87
N ILE A 8 -0.43 5.29 -6.29
CA ILE A 8 -0.11 3.90 -5.93
C ILE A 8 -1.15 3.36 -4.93
N ILE A 9 -1.48 4.11 -3.88
CA ILE A 9 -2.53 3.72 -2.91
C ILE A 9 -3.87 3.50 -3.62
N LYS A 10 -4.26 4.38 -4.56
CA LYS A 10 -5.51 4.22 -5.32
C LYS A 10 -5.54 3.01 -6.24
N ILE A 11 -4.39 2.63 -6.82
CA ILE A 11 -4.28 1.43 -7.67
C ILE A 11 -4.40 0.18 -6.79
N LEU A 12 -3.71 0.17 -5.66
CA LEU A 12 -3.75 -0.93 -4.69
C LEU A 12 -5.13 -1.09 -4.04
N GLU A 13 -5.84 0.00 -3.71
CA GLU A 13 -7.23 -0.06 -3.21
C GLU A 13 -8.21 -0.63 -4.25
N LYS A 14 -7.89 -0.52 -5.54
CA LYS A 14 -8.71 -1.07 -6.63
C LYS A 14 -8.34 -2.48 -7.05
N SER A 15 -7.15 -2.97 -6.67
CA SER A 15 -6.80 -4.36 -6.89
C SER A 15 -7.48 -5.25 -5.84
N MET A 16 -7.96 -6.42 -6.26
CA MET A 16 -8.60 -7.40 -5.36
C MET A 16 -7.70 -7.78 -4.17
N THR A 17 -6.38 -7.64 -4.34
CA THR A 17 -5.33 -7.98 -3.37
C THR A 17 -5.15 -6.92 -2.27
N GLY A 18 -5.49 -5.65 -2.54
CA GLY A 18 -5.23 -4.55 -1.60
C GLY A 18 -6.43 -4.08 -0.79
N GLN A 19 -7.65 -4.53 -1.12
CA GLN A 19 -8.89 -3.93 -0.62
C GLN A 19 -9.04 -3.96 0.92
N ASP A 20 -8.44 -4.94 1.59
CA ASP A 20 -8.44 -5.10 3.06
C ASP A 20 -7.03 -5.03 3.70
N SER A 21 -6.02 -4.55 2.95
CA SER A 21 -4.65 -4.52 3.45
C SER A 21 -4.42 -3.43 4.51
N GLU A 22 -3.99 -3.84 5.70
CA GLU A 22 -3.66 -2.94 6.82
C GLU A 22 -2.54 -1.94 6.44
N ILE A 23 -1.66 -2.33 5.53
CA ILE A 23 -0.56 -1.49 5.02
C ILE A 23 -1.07 -0.32 4.19
N LEU A 24 -2.13 -0.52 3.39
CA LEU A 24 -2.74 0.59 2.64
C LEU A 24 -3.40 1.60 3.59
N TYR A 25 -3.98 1.13 4.69
CA TYR A 25 -4.52 1.99 5.73
C TYR A 25 -3.42 2.82 6.41
N LYS A 26 -2.30 2.18 6.78
CA LYS A 26 -1.12 2.86 7.34
C LYS A 26 -0.55 3.90 6.37
N LEU A 27 -0.35 3.52 5.10
CA LEU A 27 0.09 4.42 4.03
C LEU A 27 -0.84 5.62 3.85
N LYS A 28 -2.15 5.42 3.87
CA LYS A 28 -3.15 6.49 3.71
C LYS A 28 -3.16 7.45 4.89
N LYS A 29 -2.91 6.95 6.10
CA LYS A 29 -2.78 7.76 7.32
C LYS A 29 -1.42 8.44 7.45
N GLY A 30 -0.47 8.13 6.57
CA GLY A 30 0.89 8.67 6.63
C GLY A 30 1.68 8.07 7.79
N ILE A 31 1.33 6.87 8.23
CA ILE A 31 2.09 6.10 9.22
C ILE A 31 3.30 5.49 8.52
N ASP A 32 4.47 5.63 9.13
CA ASP A 32 5.69 4.99 8.62
C ASP A 32 5.56 3.48 8.65
N LEU A 33 5.89 2.85 7.52
CA LEU A 33 5.89 1.40 7.38
C LEU A 33 7.13 0.80 8.03
N ASN A 34 6.94 -0.21 8.86
CA ASN A 34 8.04 -1.00 9.40
C ASN A 34 8.60 -1.98 8.34
N SER A 35 9.67 -2.72 8.66
CA SER A 35 10.28 -3.65 7.69
C SER A 35 9.34 -4.77 7.22
N GLN A 36 8.39 -5.21 8.06
CA GLN A 36 7.42 -6.23 7.70
C GLN A 36 6.36 -5.65 6.75
N ASP A 37 5.86 -4.45 7.07
CA ASP A 37 4.91 -3.71 6.25
C ASP A 37 5.46 -3.43 4.84
N LYS A 38 6.76 -3.12 4.73
CA LYS A 38 7.44 -2.94 3.44
C LYS A 38 7.50 -4.22 2.63
N LYS A 39 7.72 -5.35 3.29
CA LYS A 39 7.84 -6.66 2.63
C LYS A 39 6.49 -7.13 2.08
N GLU A 40 5.42 -6.97 2.84
CA GLU A 40 4.05 -7.21 2.35
C GLU A 40 3.70 -6.24 1.20
N LEU A 41 4.12 -4.97 1.28
CA LEU A 41 3.89 -4.03 0.19
C LEU A 41 4.60 -4.46 -1.10
N GLU A 42 5.85 -4.92 -1.00
CA GLU A 42 6.60 -5.49 -2.13
C GLU A 42 5.87 -6.71 -2.70
N GLU A 43 5.41 -7.64 -1.86
CA GLU A 43 4.64 -8.80 -2.33
C GLU A 43 3.33 -8.41 -3.02
N ILE A 44 2.61 -7.39 -2.52
CA ILE A 44 1.37 -6.92 -3.18
C ILE A 44 1.69 -6.26 -4.53
N ILE A 45 2.80 -5.53 -4.63
CA ILE A 45 3.25 -4.91 -5.88
C ILE A 45 3.72 -5.97 -6.89
N ASP A 46 4.40 -7.02 -6.43
CA ASP A 46 4.85 -8.13 -7.30
C ASP A 46 3.68 -8.99 -7.81
N ASN A 47 2.57 -9.02 -7.07
CA ASN A 47 1.35 -9.76 -7.44
C ASN A 47 0.32 -8.92 -8.23
N LEU A 48 0.66 -7.68 -8.62
CA LEU A 48 -0.15 -6.77 -9.43
C LEU A 48 0.11 -6.94 -10.93
#